data_AF-A0A7M2BYH7-F1
#
_entry.id   AF-A0A7M2BYH7-F1
#
_cell.length_a   1.000
_cell.length_b   1.000
_cell.length_c   1.000
_cell.angle_alpha   90.00
_cell.angle_beta   90.00
_cell.angle_gamma   90.00
#
_symmetry.space_group_name_H-M   'P 1'
#
loop_
_entity.id
_entity.type
_entity.pdbx_description
1 polymer ?
#
loop_
_entity_poly.entity_id
_entity_poly.type
_entity_poly.pdbx_seq_one_letter_code
_entity_poly.pdbx_strand_id
1 'polypeptide(L)'
;MSKKPTPTQIAKARYDEARHILEAWTHRLAVAQANVYNTNKHGGDILAARRNLNAVEIHREDAKADEAIARQQWVTTANKEIRAAA
;
A
#
# COMPACT_ATOMS: atom_id res chain seq x y z
N MET A 1 -18.27 13.24 25.84
CA MET A 1 -18.88 13.10 24.50
C MET A 1 -17.77 12.98 23.48
N SER A 2 -17.63 11.83 22.79
CA SER A 2 -16.66 11.69 21.70
C SER A 2 -17.21 12.43 20.47
N LYS A 3 -16.49 13.45 19.97
CA LYS A 3 -16.88 14.16 18.73
C LYS A 3 -16.74 13.18 17.56
N LYS A 4 -17.76 13.07 16.71
CA LYS A 4 -17.69 12.25 15.49
C LYS A 4 -16.53 12.74 14.61
N PRO A 5 -15.76 11.81 13.99
CA PRO A 5 -14.65 12.20 13.13
C PRO A 5 -15.16 12.98 11.91
N THR A 6 -14.40 14.00 11.49
CA THR A 6 -14.71 14.77 10.29
C THR A 6 -14.46 13.95 9.01
N PRO A 7 -15.09 14.30 7.88
CA PRO A 7 -14.78 13.68 6.59
C PRO A 7 -13.27 13.66 6.27
N THR A 8 -12.54 14.75 6.52
CA THR A 8 -11.07 14.77 6.35
C THR A 8 -10.35 13.78 7.27
N GLN A 9 -10.79 13.63 8.53
CA GLN A 9 -10.18 12.65 9.45
C GLN A 9 -10.41 11.22 8.97
N ILE A 10 -11.60 10.91 8.44
CA ILE A 10 -11.91 9.60 7.88
C ILE A 10 -11.07 9.34 6.61
N ALA A 11 -10.96 10.33 5.72
CA ALA A 11 -10.18 10.20 4.50
C ALA A 11 -8.68 10.04 4.80
N LYS A 12 -8.16 10.74 5.82
CA LYS A 12 -6.78 10.57 6.29
C LYS A 12 -6.55 9.17 6.85
N ALA A 13 -7.47 8.64 7.65
CA ALA A 13 -7.33 7.30 8.21
C ALA A 13 -7.25 6.22 7.11
N ARG A 14 -8.06 6.34 6.05
CA ARG A 14 -7.99 5.46 4.88
C ARG A 14 -6.66 5.57 4.13
N TYR A 15 -6.14 6.78 3.99
CA TYR A 15 -4.83 7.00 3.41
C TYR A 15 -3.71 6.36 4.25
N ASP A 16 -3.75 6.54 5.57
CA ASP A 16 -2.77 5.93 6.49
C ASP A 16 -2.81 4.39 6.41
N GLU A 17 -4.01 3.80 6.33
CA GLU A 17 -4.21 2.36 6.13
C GLU A 17 -3.62 1.88 4.78
N ALA A 18 -3.95 2.56 3.67
CA ALA A 18 -3.41 2.22 2.35
C ALA A 18 -1.88 2.29 2.32
N ARG A 19 -1.29 3.30 2.97
CA ARG A 19 0.16 3.43 3.12
C ARG A 19 0.76 2.25 3.88
N HIS A 20 0.15 1.80 4.96
CA HIS A 20 0.60 0.62 5.72
C HIS A 20 0.50 -0.68 4.92
N ILE A 21 -0.55 -0.83 4.11
CA ILE A 21 -0.70 -1.97 3.20
C ILE A 21 0.43 -1.97 2.16
N LEU A 22 0.72 -0.82 1.55
CA LEU A 22 1.82 -0.67 0.59
C LEU A 22 3.19 -0.96 1.23
N GLU A 23 3.44 -0.49 2.45
CA GLU A 23 4.65 -0.80 3.22
C GLU A 23 4.80 -2.32 3.42
N ALA A 24 3.72 -3.00 3.81
CA ALA A 24 3.72 -4.44 4.01
C ALA A 24 4.02 -5.22 2.71
N TRP A 25 3.43 -4.82 1.58
CA TRP A 25 3.71 -5.42 0.28
C TRP A 25 5.14 -5.14 -0.21
N THR A 26 5.66 -3.94 0.05
CA THR A 26 7.06 -3.59 -0.24
C THR A 26 8.03 -4.47 0.54
N HIS A 27 7.74 -4.73 1.82
CA HIS A 27 8.53 -5.68 2.62
C HIS A 27 8.46 -7.10 2.07
N ARG A 28 7.26 -7.59 1.73
CA ARG A 28 7.08 -8.92 1.11
C ARG A 28 7.82 -9.03 -0.22
N LEU A 29 7.88 -7.96 -1.01
CA LEU A 29 8.63 -7.93 -2.27
C LEU A 29 10.12 -8.16 -2.02
N ALA A 30 10.70 -7.47 -1.05
CA ALA A 30 12.10 -7.67 -0.68
C ALA A 30 12.38 -9.11 -0.22
N VAL A 31 11.48 -9.71 0.57
CA VAL A 31 11.58 -11.11 0.99
C VAL A 31 11.47 -12.07 -0.21
N ALA A 32 10.54 -11.83 -1.14
CA ALA A 32 10.38 -12.65 -2.33
C ALA A 32 11.61 -12.59 -3.25
N GLN A 33 12.20 -11.40 -3.43
CA GLN A 33 13.45 -11.20 -4.16
C GLN A 33 14.62 -11.96 -3.51
N ALA A 34 14.75 -11.88 -2.19
CA ALA A 34 15.75 -12.64 -1.45
C ALA A 34 15.55 -14.16 -1.59
N ASN A 35 14.29 -14.63 -1.60
CA ASN A 35 13.99 -16.05 -1.80
C ASN A 35 14.39 -16.53 -3.21
N VAL A 36 14.14 -15.74 -4.25
CA VAL A 36 14.60 -16.05 -5.61
C VAL A 36 16.12 -16.13 -5.67
N TYR A 37 16.82 -15.17 -5.06
CA TYR A 37 18.28 -15.17 -4.98
C TYR A 37 18.81 -16.44 -4.27
N ASN A 38 18.26 -16.77 -3.10
CA ASN A 38 18.68 -17.93 -2.32
C ASN A 38 18.40 -19.24 -3.05
N THR A 39 17.23 -19.39 -3.68
CA THR A 39 16.86 -20.57 -4.46
C THR A 39 17.78 -20.75 -5.68
N ASN A 40 18.15 -19.64 -6.33
CA ASN A 40 19.07 -19.68 -7.47
C ASN A 40 20.51 -20.07 -7.05
N LYS A 41 20.94 -19.67 -5.84
CA LYS A 41 22.30 -19.91 -5.34
C LYS A 41 22.48 -21.29 -4.70
N HIS A 42 21.47 -21.76 -3.96
CA HIS A 42 21.57 -22.95 -3.13
C HIS A 42 20.77 -24.14 -3.67
N GLY A 43 20.11 -23.97 -4.82
CA GLY A 43 19.21 -24.96 -5.40
C GLY A 43 17.80 -24.89 -4.80
N GLY A 44 16.85 -25.56 -5.46
CA GLY A 44 15.42 -25.57 -5.10
C GLY A 44 14.52 -25.25 -6.29
N ASP A 45 13.21 -25.14 -6.05
CA ASP A 45 12.23 -24.84 -7.09
C ASP A 45 12.22 -23.34 -7.44
N ILE A 46 13.11 -22.97 -8.37
CA ILE A 46 13.24 -21.59 -8.84
C ILE A 46 11.97 -21.08 -9.54
N LEU A 47 11.17 -21.97 -10.15
CA LEU A 47 9.94 -21.59 -10.82
C LEU A 47 8.87 -21.21 -9.79
N ALA A 48 8.77 -21.96 -8.68
CA ALA A 48 7.90 -21.58 -7.57
C ALA A 48 8.30 -20.24 -6.95
N ALA A 49 9.60 -20.03 -6.71
CA ALA A 49 10.09 -18.76 -6.15
C ALA A 49 9.76 -17.57 -7.07
N ARG A 50 9.92 -17.71 -8.38
CA ARG A 50 9.57 -16.66 -9.36
C ARG A 50 8.07 -16.41 -9.47
N ARG A 51 7.22 -17.45 -9.41
CA ARG A 51 5.76 -17.27 -9.38
C ARG A 51 5.33 -16.45 -8.16
N ASN A 52 5.91 -16.73 -7.00
CA ASN A 52 5.64 -15.96 -5.78
C ASN A 52 6.12 -14.50 -5.92
N LEU A 53 7.32 -14.27 -6.47
CA LEU A 53 7.81 -12.92 -6.73
C LEU A 53 6.84 -12.12 -7.61
N ASN A 54 6.42 -12.69 -8.75
CA ASN A 54 5.50 -12.02 -9.67
C ASN A 54 4.15 -11.70 -9.01
N ALA A 55 3.61 -12.62 -8.20
CA ALA A 55 2.35 -12.38 -7.48
C ALA A 55 2.49 -11.22 -6.48
N VAL A 56 3.60 -11.15 -5.76
CA VAL A 56 3.87 -10.05 -4.82
C VAL A 56 4.10 -8.72 -5.54
N GLU A 57 4.74 -8.71 -6.70
CA GLU A 57 4.90 -7.52 -7.54
C GLU A 57 3.54 -6.94 -7.97
N ILE A 58 2.62 -7.79 -8.43
CA ILE A 58 1.25 -7.38 -8.80
C ILE A 58 0.54 -6.73 -7.61
N HIS A 59 0.51 -7.41 -6.46
CA HIS A 59 -0.15 -6.87 -5.27
C HIS A 59 0.49 -5.58 -4.74
N ARG A 60 1.80 -5.41 -4.93
CA ARG A 60 2.50 -4.17 -4.58
C ARG A 60 2.10 -3.02 -5.49
N GLU A 61 1.92 -3.25 -6.79
CA GLU A 61 1.43 -2.23 -7.71
C GLU A 61 -0.03 -1.87 -7.45
N ASP A 62 -0.88 -2.86 -7.16
CA ASP A 62 -2.27 -2.60 -6.77
C ASP A 62 -2.34 -1.73 -5.50
N ALA A 63 -1.57 -2.10 -4.46
CA ALA A 63 -1.50 -1.32 -3.21
C ALA A 63 -0.97 0.12 -3.42
N LYS A 64 -0.08 0.32 -4.40
CA LYS A 64 0.43 1.64 -4.77
C LYS A 64 -0.64 2.48 -5.48
N ALA A 65 -1.46 1.86 -6.34
CA ALA A 65 -2.60 2.53 -6.95
C ALA A 65 -3.63 2.95 -5.87
N ASP A 66 -3.92 2.06 -4.92
CA ASP A 66 -4.84 2.32 -3.82
C ASP A 66 -4.35 3.47 -2.91
N GLU A 67 -3.06 3.49 -2.55
CA GLU A 67 -2.45 4.59 -1.80
C GLU A 67 -2.60 5.92 -2.52
N ALA A 68 -2.33 5.96 -3.83
CA ALA A 68 -2.44 7.16 -4.63
C ALA A 68 -3.89 7.68 -4.70
N ILE A 69 -4.86 6.78 -4.85
CA ILE A 69 -6.29 7.13 -4.83
C ILE A 69 -6.70 7.68 -3.45
N ALA A 70 -6.33 6.99 -2.37
CA ALA A 70 -6.66 7.41 -1.01
C ALA A 70 -6.03 8.77 -0.66
N ARG A 71 -4.78 8.99 -1.08
CA ARG A 71 -4.08 10.28 -0.94
C ARG A 71 -4.83 11.40 -1.66
N GLN A 72 -5.21 11.17 -2.92
CA GLN A 72 -5.93 12.16 -3.70
C GLN A 72 -7.29 12.50 -3.09
N GLN A 73 -8.01 11.50 -2.57
CA GLN A 73 -9.27 11.69 -1.87
C GLN A 73 -9.10 12.52 -0.59
N TRP A 74 -8.06 12.25 0.20
CA TRP A 74 -7.75 13.01 1.41
C TRP A 74 -7.47 14.49 1.10
N VAL A 75 -6.57 14.77 0.15
CA VAL A 75 -6.24 16.14 -0.28
C VAL A 75 -7.47 16.87 -0.80
N THR A 76 -8.29 16.20 -1.63
CA THR A 76 -9.52 16.78 -2.17
C THR A 76 -10.52 17.12 -1.07
N THR A 77 -10.67 16.25 -0.07
CA THR A 77 -11.59 16.45 1.05
C THR A 77 -11.13 17.59 1.95
N ALA A 78 -9.84 17.62 2.30
CA ALA A 78 -9.26 18.70 3.10
C ALA A 78 -9.47 20.08 2.44
N ASN A 79 -9.22 20.17 1.13
CA ASN A 79 -9.41 21.42 0.39
C ASN A 79 -10.87 21.88 0.35
N LYS A 80 -11.83 20.94 0.28
CA LYS A 80 -13.27 21.27 0.34
C LYS A 80 -13.66 21.82 1.71
N GLU A 81 -13.19 21.22 2.79
CA GLU A 81 -13.46 21.70 4.15
C GLU A 81 -12.85 23.09 4.40
N ILE A 82 -11.63 23.35 3.93
CA ILE A 82 -10.98 24.67 4.03
C ILE A 82 -11.83 25.74 3.32
N ARG A 83 -12.29 25.46 2.10
CA ARG A 83 -13.12 26.41 1.33
C ARG A 83 -14.50 26.64 1.94
N ALA A 84 -15.08 25.63 2.59
CA ALA A 84 -16.37 25.77 3.26
C ALA A 84 -16.28 26.56 4.59
N ALA A 85 -15.07 26.69 5.14
CA ALA A 85 -14.81 27.44 6.38
C ALA A 85 -14.36 28.89 6.12
N ALA A 86 -14.11 29.28 4.87
CA ALA A 86 -13.70 30.61 4.44
C ALA A 86 -14.91 31.42 3.93
#